data_AF-J3EE52-F1
#
_entry.id   AF-J3EE52-F1
#
_cell.length_a   1.000
_cell.length_b   1.000
_cell.length_c   1.000
_cell.angle_alpha   90.00
_cell.angle_beta   90.00
_cell.angle_gamma   90.00
#
_symmetry.space_group_name_H-M   'P 1'
#
loop_
_entity.id
_entity.type
_entity.pdbx_description
1 polymer ?
#
loop_
_entity_poly.entity_id
_entity_poly.type
_entity_poly.pdbx_seq_one_letter_code
_entity_poly.pdbx_strand_id
1 'polypeptide(L)'
;MGRGFLLMWLLIALPAAAQIYKYTDADGNTAYSNQPPDGVPAQPVELPPLNSVQPRPTPAPSFESPRHEPPHSDYELLQLTGLPTGEALRANNGSFTVSVLIKPRLQAPHLLRLLLDDQPYGQSSNVPILQLVNIDRGEHSLAVQVIEGENVLQQSPSVTFTLQRVHKPVR
;
A
#
# COMPACT_ATOMS: atom_id res chain seq x y z
N MET A 1 -52.05 -13.29 32.28
CA MET A 1 -50.70 -13.12 32.85
C MET A 1 -49.66 -13.51 31.82
N GLY A 2 -48.73 -12.61 31.48
CA GLY A 2 -47.66 -12.89 30.51
C GLY A 2 -46.66 -11.74 30.43
N ARG A 3 -46.35 -11.12 31.59
CA ARG A 3 -45.26 -10.17 31.76
C ARG A 3 -43.98 -10.99 31.74
N GLY A 4 -43.33 -11.10 30.59
CA GLY A 4 -42.13 -11.94 30.52
C GLY A 4 -41.55 -12.12 29.13
N PHE A 5 -41.61 -11.11 28.26
CA PHE A 5 -40.87 -11.16 27.00
C PHE A 5 -40.26 -9.79 26.66
N LEU A 6 -39.75 -9.11 27.68
CA LEU A 6 -39.08 -7.82 27.55
C LEU A 6 -37.66 -7.92 28.11
N LEU A 7 -36.87 -8.91 27.68
CA LEU A 7 -35.49 -9.07 28.15
C LEU A 7 -34.60 -9.96 27.27
N MET A 8 -34.84 -10.01 25.96
CA MET A 8 -33.93 -10.74 25.07
C MET A 8 -33.80 -10.09 23.69
N TRP A 9 -33.34 -8.84 23.69
CA TRP A 9 -32.73 -8.25 22.49
C TRP A 9 -31.37 -7.68 22.88
N LEU A 10 -30.48 -8.60 23.26
CA LEU A 10 -29.05 -8.33 23.39
C LEU A 10 -28.49 -8.37 21.96
N LEU A 11 -28.32 -7.20 21.34
CA LEU A 11 -27.63 -7.05 20.07
C LEU A 11 -26.20 -7.59 20.22
N ILE A 12 -25.91 -8.69 19.53
CA ILE A 12 -24.57 -9.19 19.33
C ILE A 12 -24.00 -8.43 18.12
N ALA A 13 -23.12 -7.46 18.36
CA ALA A 13 -22.30 -6.87 17.31
C ALA A 13 -21.07 -7.77 17.11
N LEU A 14 -21.05 -8.56 16.03
CA LEU A 14 -19.88 -9.32 15.61
C LEU A 14 -18.93 -8.41 14.80
N PRO A 15 -17.61 -8.44 15.05
CA PRO A 15 -16.65 -7.74 14.21
C PRO A 15 -16.52 -8.47 12.87
N ALA A 16 -16.75 -7.75 11.76
CA ALA A 16 -16.49 -8.27 10.42
C ALA A 16 -15.00 -8.18 10.11
N ALA A 17 -14.29 -9.32 10.15
CA ALA A 17 -12.92 -9.42 9.67
C ALA A 17 -12.92 -9.62 8.14
N ALA A 18 -12.47 -8.62 7.38
CA ALA A 18 -12.29 -8.76 5.94
C ALA A 18 -11.00 -9.55 5.66
N GLN A 19 -11.14 -10.71 5.02
CA GLN A 19 -10.01 -11.55 4.58
C GLN A 19 -9.84 -11.39 3.07
N ILE A 20 -8.62 -11.14 2.61
CA ILE A 20 -8.27 -10.96 1.19
C ILE A 20 -7.67 -12.27 0.67
N TYR A 21 -8.16 -12.77 -0.46
CA TYR A 21 -7.70 -14.00 -1.09
C TYR A 21 -6.90 -13.68 -2.36
N LYS A 22 -5.77 -14.36 -2.53
CA LYS A 22 -4.87 -14.26 -3.70
C LYS A 22 -5.00 -15.55 -4.51
N TYR A 23 -5.26 -15.44 -5.82
CA TYR A 23 -5.16 -16.59 -6.71
C TYR A 23 -4.30 -16.25 -7.94
N THR A 24 -3.73 -17.29 -8.54
CA THR A 24 -2.91 -17.20 -9.74
C THR A 24 -3.67 -17.89 -10.86
N ASP A 25 -3.85 -17.24 -12.00
CA ASP A 25 -4.51 -17.84 -13.16
C ASP A 25 -3.54 -18.73 -13.97
N ALA A 26 -4.09 -19.46 -14.94
CA ALA A 26 -3.34 -20.41 -15.76
C ALA A 26 -2.33 -19.77 -16.72
N ASP A 27 -2.31 -18.44 -16.84
CA ASP A 27 -1.36 -17.66 -17.64
C ASP A 27 -0.23 -17.06 -16.79
N GLY A 28 -0.18 -17.37 -15.49
CA GLY A 28 0.86 -16.93 -14.57
C GLY A 28 0.67 -15.50 -14.05
N ASN A 29 -0.51 -14.90 -14.25
CA ASN A 29 -0.82 -13.57 -13.73
C ASN A 29 -1.47 -13.69 -12.35
N THR A 30 -1.04 -12.81 -11.44
CA THR A 30 -1.57 -12.74 -10.08
C THR A 30 -2.71 -11.73 -10.03
N ALA A 31 -3.93 -12.20 -9.80
CA ALA A 31 -5.11 -11.35 -9.62
C ALA A 31 -5.58 -11.40 -8.15
N TYR A 32 -5.98 -10.24 -7.63
CA TYR A 32 -6.59 -10.11 -6.30
C TYR A 32 -8.08 -9.90 -6.50
N SER A 33 -8.91 -10.77 -5.89
CA SER A 33 -10.37 -10.65 -5.96
C SER A 33 -10.95 -10.73 -4.56
N ASN A 34 -11.98 -9.92 -4.33
CA ASN A 34 -12.77 -9.81 -3.12
C ASN A 34 -14.15 -10.48 -3.25
N GLN A 35 -14.30 -11.41 -4.21
CA GLN A 35 -15.55 -12.13 -4.43
C GLN A 35 -15.30 -13.63 -4.67
N PRO A 36 -16.02 -14.53 -3.98
CA PRO A 36 -15.86 -15.98 -4.14
C PRO A 36 -16.51 -16.44 -5.46
N PRO A 37 -15.82 -17.23 -6.29
CA PRO A 37 -16.49 -18.09 -7.25
C PRO A 37 -16.98 -19.35 -6.53
N ASP A 38 -18.28 -19.61 -6.59
CA ASP A 38 -18.88 -20.84 -6.13
C ASP A 38 -18.36 -22.06 -6.92
N GLY A 39 -18.06 -23.16 -6.22
CA GLY A 39 -18.40 -24.49 -6.72
C GLY A 39 -17.30 -25.42 -7.26
N VAL A 40 -16.08 -25.47 -6.71
CA VAL A 40 -15.12 -26.54 -7.10
C VAL A 40 -14.51 -27.26 -5.88
N PRO A 41 -14.62 -28.61 -5.80
CA PRO A 41 -14.11 -29.39 -4.66
C PRO A 41 -12.57 -29.46 -4.68
N ALA A 42 -11.93 -28.95 -3.62
CA ALA A 42 -10.49 -29.01 -3.44
C ALA A 42 -10.07 -30.29 -2.70
N GLN A 43 -9.13 -31.05 -3.28
CA GLN A 43 -8.42 -32.13 -2.60
C GLN A 43 -7.10 -31.59 -2.02
N PRO A 44 -6.71 -32.02 -0.80
CA PRO A 44 -5.56 -31.48 -0.11
C PRO A 44 -4.24 -32.03 -0.67
N VAL A 45 -3.26 -31.15 -0.86
CA VAL A 45 -1.85 -31.50 -1.06
C VAL A 45 -1.09 -31.12 0.20
N GLU A 46 -0.50 -32.11 0.86
CA GLU A 46 0.29 -31.96 2.08
C GLU A 46 1.63 -31.28 1.79
N LEU A 47 1.92 -30.20 2.51
CA LEU A 47 3.24 -29.57 2.55
C LEU A 47 4.04 -30.12 3.74
N PRO A 48 5.35 -30.38 3.59
CA PRO A 48 6.18 -30.94 4.64
C PRO A 48 6.35 -29.98 5.84
N PRO A 49 6.65 -30.52 7.04
CA PRO A 49 6.47 -29.79 8.29
C PRO A 49 7.40 -28.58 8.46
N LEU A 50 6.81 -27.51 8.95
CA LEU A 50 7.46 -26.28 9.39
C LEU A 50 8.32 -26.56 10.63
N ASN A 51 9.58 -26.11 10.64
CA ASN A 51 10.37 -26.04 11.86
C ASN A 51 9.76 -24.96 12.78
N SER A 52 9.02 -25.40 13.78
CA SER A 52 8.44 -24.55 14.82
C SER A 52 9.39 -24.47 16.02
N VAL A 53 10.01 -23.31 16.24
CA VAL A 53 10.67 -22.99 17.51
C VAL A 53 9.61 -22.44 18.46
N GLN A 54 9.44 -23.06 19.63
CA GLN A 54 8.46 -22.63 20.64
C GLN A 54 8.92 -21.33 21.33
N PRO A 55 8.07 -20.28 21.43
CA PRO A 55 8.37 -19.13 22.26
C PRO A 55 8.07 -19.44 23.73
N ARG A 56 9.01 -19.11 24.62
CA ARG A 56 8.85 -19.18 26.07
C ARG A 56 8.26 -17.84 26.60
N PRO A 57 7.39 -17.81 27.62
CA PRO A 57 6.70 -16.58 27.99
C PRO A 57 7.48 -15.68 28.95
N THR A 58 7.55 -14.40 28.55
CA THR A 58 7.46 -13.10 29.26
C THR A 58 8.32 -12.84 30.52
N PRO A 59 8.85 -11.61 30.68
CA PRO A 59 8.09 -10.54 31.35
C PRO A 59 7.95 -9.28 30.49
N ALA A 60 6.86 -8.54 30.71
CA ALA A 60 6.53 -7.33 29.98
C ALA A 60 7.60 -6.24 30.17
N PRO A 61 8.18 -5.68 29.09
CA PRO A 61 8.88 -4.42 29.16
C PRO A 61 7.89 -3.27 28.97
N SER A 62 8.16 -2.19 29.70
CA SER A 62 7.51 -0.90 29.64
C SER A 62 7.28 -0.41 28.21
N PHE A 63 6.19 0.35 28.02
CA PHE A 63 5.98 1.16 26.82
C PHE A 63 7.12 2.18 26.67
N GLU A 64 8.19 1.77 26.02
CA GLU A 64 9.01 2.70 25.26
C GLU A 64 8.30 2.86 23.92
N SER A 65 7.80 4.07 23.67
CA SER A 65 7.47 4.53 22.32
C SER A 65 8.62 4.08 21.39
N PRO A 66 8.34 3.49 20.21
CA PRO A 66 9.39 3.16 19.28
C PRO A 66 10.16 4.46 19.02
N ARG A 67 11.37 4.54 19.58
CA ARG A 67 12.36 5.49 19.13
C ARG A 67 12.56 5.07 17.69
N HIS A 68 11.97 5.83 16.76
CA HIS A 68 12.28 5.78 15.34
C HIS A 68 13.77 6.11 15.25
N GLU A 69 14.61 5.10 15.48
CA GLU A 69 16.00 5.15 15.09
C GLU A 69 15.93 5.22 13.57
N PRO A 70 16.36 6.35 12.95
CA PRO A 70 16.25 6.48 11.51
C PRO A 70 17.03 5.31 10.90
N PRO A 71 16.42 4.53 9.99
CA PRO A 71 17.13 3.48 9.29
C PRO A 71 18.39 4.12 8.69
N HIS A 72 19.52 3.42 8.82
CA HIS A 72 20.75 3.82 8.14
C HIS A 72 20.39 3.94 6.65
N SER A 73 20.28 5.18 6.17
CA SER A 73 19.70 5.44 4.86
C SER A 73 20.74 5.14 3.80
N ASP A 74 20.51 4.07 3.03
CA ASP A 74 21.37 3.69 1.90
C ASP A 74 21.53 4.81 0.88
N TYR A 75 20.58 5.76 0.85
CA TYR A 75 20.60 6.94 0.03
C TYR A 75 20.59 8.22 0.87
N GLU A 76 21.63 9.02 0.72
CA GLU A 76 21.79 10.33 1.34
C GLU A 76 20.67 11.31 0.97
N LEU A 77 20.11 11.16 -0.23
CA LEU A 77 19.03 11.99 -0.74
C LEU A 77 17.99 11.12 -1.44
N LEU A 78 16.72 11.30 -1.07
CA LEU A 78 15.57 10.70 -1.73
C LEU A 78 14.38 11.65 -1.60
N GLN A 79 14.04 12.37 -2.68
CA GLN A 79 12.99 13.38 -2.69
C GLN A 79 12.19 13.37 -3.99
N LEU A 80 10.89 13.61 -3.88
CA LEU A 80 10.04 13.87 -5.04
C LEU A 80 10.19 15.32 -5.51
N THR A 81 10.16 15.51 -6.82
CA THR A 81 10.26 16.80 -7.50
C THR A 81 9.30 16.83 -8.70
N GLY A 82 9.05 18.01 -9.25
CA GLY A 82 8.10 18.19 -10.36
C GLY A 82 6.64 18.33 -9.92
N LEU A 83 6.40 18.48 -8.62
CA LEU A 83 5.12 18.90 -8.06
C LEU A 83 5.17 20.40 -7.73
N PRO A 84 4.10 21.17 -7.98
CA PRO A 84 4.03 22.56 -7.56
C PRO A 84 3.95 22.67 -6.04
N THR A 85 4.53 23.74 -5.50
CA THR A 85 4.45 24.07 -4.06
C THR A 85 3.47 25.22 -3.88
N GLY A 86 2.40 25.01 -3.12
CA GLY A 86 1.44 26.07 -2.75
C GLY A 86 0.40 26.44 -3.81
N GLU A 87 0.41 25.78 -4.97
CA GLU A 87 -0.64 25.89 -5.98
C GLU A 87 -1.11 24.51 -6.44
N ALA A 88 -2.30 24.47 -7.06
CA ALA A 88 -2.85 23.23 -7.56
C ALA A 88 -2.19 22.79 -8.87
N LEU A 89 -1.81 21.52 -8.97
CA LEU A 89 -1.35 20.90 -10.20
C LEU A 89 -2.53 20.74 -11.16
N ARG A 90 -2.42 21.29 -12.37
CA ARG A 90 -3.44 21.11 -13.41
C ARG A 90 -3.02 20.00 -14.38
N ALA A 91 -3.71 18.87 -14.31
CA ALA A 91 -3.57 17.76 -15.27
C ALA A 91 -4.95 17.42 -15.82
N ASN A 92 -5.31 18.00 -16.98
CA ASN A 92 -6.68 17.91 -17.50
C ASN A 92 -7.22 16.48 -17.65
N ASN A 93 -6.36 15.51 -17.99
CA ASN A 93 -6.69 14.08 -18.09
C ASN A 93 -6.37 13.26 -16.82
N GLY A 94 -5.81 13.88 -15.78
CA GLY A 94 -5.33 13.20 -14.57
C GLY A 94 -4.00 12.49 -14.74
N SER A 95 -3.25 12.76 -15.83
CA SER A 95 -1.95 12.15 -16.09
C SER A 95 -0.84 13.18 -16.02
N PHE A 96 0.22 12.86 -15.29
CA PHE A 96 1.40 13.70 -15.10
C PHE A 96 2.61 12.84 -14.70
N THR A 97 3.78 13.48 -14.62
CA THR A 97 5.04 12.82 -14.27
C THR A 97 5.69 13.53 -13.10
N VAL A 98 6.28 12.76 -12.20
CA VAL A 98 7.13 13.26 -11.11
C VAL A 98 8.54 12.73 -11.28
N SER A 99 9.52 13.52 -10.85
CA SER A 99 10.93 13.15 -10.89
C SER A 99 11.43 12.85 -9.48
N VAL A 100 12.32 11.88 -9.36
CA VAL A 100 12.93 11.48 -8.10
C VAL A 100 14.36 11.99 -8.05
N LEU A 101 14.65 12.89 -7.13
CA LEU A 101 16.00 13.31 -6.83
C LEU A 101 16.61 12.30 -5.84
N ILE A 102 17.61 11.54 -6.30
CA ILE A 102 18.25 10.49 -5.52
C ILE A 102 19.79 10.61 -5.54
N LYS A 103 20.45 10.43 -4.40
CA LYS A 103 21.91 10.37 -4.27
C LYS A 103 22.32 9.30 -3.24
N PRO A 104 23.29 8.41 -3.55
CA PRO A 104 23.91 8.21 -4.86
C PRO A 104 22.89 7.74 -5.93
N ARG A 105 23.32 7.53 -7.18
CA ARG A 105 22.44 6.97 -8.21
C ARG A 105 21.82 5.65 -7.71
N LEU A 106 20.56 5.41 -8.04
CA LEU A 106 19.87 4.15 -7.74
C LEU A 106 20.75 2.95 -8.14
N GLN A 107 21.17 2.19 -7.13
CA GLN A 107 22.00 1.00 -7.26
C GLN A 107 21.14 -0.21 -7.62
N ALA A 108 21.66 -1.11 -8.46
CA ALA A 108 21.03 -2.41 -8.66
C ALA A 108 21.33 -3.30 -7.44
N PRO A 109 20.38 -4.15 -6.99
CA PRO A 109 19.10 -4.47 -7.63
C PRO A 109 17.90 -3.62 -7.17
N HIS A 110 18.13 -2.45 -6.56
CA HIS A 110 17.06 -1.64 -5.99
C HIS A 110 16.14 -1.01 -7.05
N LEU A 111 14.88 -0.82 -6.67
CA LEU A 111 13.84 -0.20 -7.50
C LEU A 111 13.15 0.94 -6.75
N LEU A 112 12.51 1.84 -7.50
CA LEU A 112 11.64 2.88 -7.00
C LEU A 112 10.18 2.41 -7.06
N ARG A 113 9.44 2.56 -5.98
CA ARG A 113 7.99 2.34 -5.89
C ARG A 113 7.31 3.64 -5.53
N LEU A 114 6.38 4.10 -6.36
CA LEU A 114 5.59 5.28 -6.05
C LEU A 114 4.50 4.91 -5.05
N LEU A 115 4.23 5.80 -4.10
CA LEU A 115 3.05 5.75 -3.24
C LEU A 115 2.12 6.89 -3.63
N LEU A 116 0.83 6.58 -3.78
CA LEU A 116 -0.27 7.53 -3.88
C LEU A 116 -1.19 7.30 -2.69
N ASP A 117 -1.36 8.32 -1.86
CA ASP A 117 -2.20 8.27 -0.65
C ASP A 117 -1.83 7.07 0.24
N ASP A 118 -0.52 6.94 0.49
CA ASP A 118 0.13 5.86 1.26
C ASP A 118 -0.04 4.44 0.70
N GLN A 119 -0.58 4.29 -0.52
CA GLN A 119 -0.73 3.01 -1.21
C GLN A 119 0.24 2.89 -2.39
N PRO A 120 0.87 1.72 -2.60
CA PRO A 120 1.68 1.46 -3.79
C PRO A 120 0.91 1.77 -5.08
N TYR A 121 1.49 2.60 -5.93
CA TYR A 121 0.92 3.02 -7.19
C TYR A 121 1.82 2.62 -8.37
N GLY A 122 1.21 1.93 -9.34
CA GLY A 122 1.88 1.56 -10.57
C GLY A 122 2.97 0.50 -10.39
N GLN A 123 3.82 0.37 -11.41
CA GLN A 123 4.92 -0.59 -11.43
C GLN A 123 6.18 0.02 -10.82
N SER A 124 6.97 -0.81 -10.15
CA SER A 124 8.29 -0.40 -9.68
C SER A 124 9.25 -0.15 -10.85
N SER A 125 10.13 0.84 -10.70
CA SER A 125 10.94 1.36 -11.78
C SER A 125 12.40 1.55 -11.34
N ASN A 126 13.35 1.27 -12.23
CA ASN A 126 14.77 1.58 -12.02
C ASN A 126 15.17 2.96 -12.56
N VAL A 127 14.23 3.74 -13.11
CA VAL A 127 14.46 5.10 -13.59
C VAL A 127 13.81 6.15 -12.67
N PRO A 128 14.47 7.29 -12.43
CA PRO A 128 14.01 8.32 -11.48
C PRO A 128 12.91 9.23 -12.05
N ILE A 129 12.08 8.71 -12.96
CA ILE A 129 10.97 9.43 -13.58
C ILE A 129 9.76 8.50 -13.51
N LEU A 130 8.72 8.91 -12.80
CA LEU A 130 7.55 8.10 -12.48
C LEU A 130 6.28 8.74 -13.04
N GLN A 131 5.44 7.93 -13.68
CA GLN A 131 4.22 8.40 -14.32
C GLN A 131 2.99 8.07 -13.49
N LEU A 132 2.10 9.04 -13.36
CA LEU A 132 0.76 8.86 -12.84
C LEU A 132 -0.24 9.01 -13.98
N VAL A 133 -1.27 8.16 -13.98
CA VAL A 133 -2.28 8.08 -15.03
C VAL A 133 -3.65 8.05 -14.40
N ASN A 134 -4.54 8.91 -14.91
CA ASN A 134 -5.95 8.96 -14.53
C ASN A 134 -6.18 9.13 -13.01
N ILE A 135 -5.33 9.92 -12.34
CA ILE A 135 -5.51 10.27 -10.92
C ILE A 135 -6.75 11.14 -10.81
N ASP A 136 -7.58 10.95 -9.79
CA ASP A 136 -8.76 11.78 -9.57
C ASP A 136 -8.43 13.21 -9.19
N ARG A 137 -9.39 14.12 -9.36
CA ARG A 137 -9.21 15.50 -8.88
C ARG A 137 -9.33 15.50 -7.36
N GLY A 138 -8.60 16.38 -6.68
CA GLY A 138 -8.66 16.48 -5.23
C GLY A 138 -7.30 16.65 -4.60
N GLU A 139 -7.24 16.54 -3.29
CA GLU A 139 -5.98 16.49 -2.55
C GLU A 139 -5.43 15.06 -2.59
N HIS A 140 -4.13 14.94 -2.84
CA HIS A 140 -3.41 13.69 -2.85
C HIS A 140 -2.04 13.85 -2.17
N SER A 141 -1.48 12.75 -1.71
CA SER A 141 -0.13 12.68 -1.18
C SER A 141 0.72 11.73 -2.01
N LEU A 142 1.96 12.13 -2.31
CA LEU A 142 2.93 11.28 -2.98
C LEU A 142 4.18 11.09 -2.13
N ALA A 143 4.66 9.87 -2.09
CA ALA A 143 5.99 9.51 -1.60
C ALA A 143 6.63 8.50 -2.55
N VAL A 144 7.94 8.35 -2.48
CA VAL A 144 8.65 7.29 -3.20
C VAL A 144 9.43 6.44 -2.23
N GLN A 145 9.35 5.13 -2.42
CA GLN A 145 10.15 4.14 -1.70
C GLN A 145 11.27 3.63 -2.59
N VAL A 146 12.43 3.39 -2.00
CA VAL A 146 13.44 2.48 -2.56
C VAL A 146 13.22 1.11 -1.97
N ILE A 147 13.13 0.10 -2.83
CA ILE A 147 12.84 -1.29 -2.45
C ILE A 147 13.87 -2.25 -3.03
N GLU A 148 14.07 -3.37 -2.36
CA GLU A 148 14.73 -4.57 -2.88
C GLU A 148 13.75 -5.74 -2.76
N GLY A 149 13.18 -6.18 -3.88
CA GLY A 149 12.03 -7.09 -3.86
C GLY A 149 10.84 -6.42 -3.17
N GLU A 150 10.32 -7.03 -2.10
CA GLU A 150 9.25 -6.45 -1.27
C GLU A 150 9.77 -5.71 -0.03
N ASN A 151 11.08 -5.73 0.21
CA ASN A 151 11.66 -5.05 1.35
C ASN A 151 11.79 -3.55 1.07
N VAL A 152 11.29 -2.71 1.97
CA VAL A 152 11.42 -1.25 1.88
C VAL A 152 12.73 -0.84 2.55
N LEU A 153 13.67 -0.33 1.77
CA LEU A 153 14.97 0.12 2.25
C LEU A 153 14.89 1.57 2.78
N GLN A 154 14.16 2.43 2.06
CA GLN A 154 14.03 3.84 2.40
C GLN A 154 12.77 4.44 1.80
N GLN A 155 12.21 5.47 2.44
CA GLN A 155 11.07 6.24 1.93
C GLN A 155 11.38 7.74 1.96
N SER A 156 10.94 8.47 0.94
CA SER A 156 11.00 9.93 0.92
C SER A 156 10.00 10.55 1.91
N PRO A 157 10.16 11.83 2.28
CA PRO A 157 9.06 12.60 2.81
C PRO A 157 7.84 12.57 1.87
N SER A 158 6.64 12.63 2.44
CA SER A 158 5.42 12.74 1.65
C SER A 158 5.20 14.18 1.20
N VAL A 159 4.74 14.35 -0.04
CA VAL A 159 4.43 15.64 -0.65
C VAL A 159 2.94 15.68 -0.96
N THR A 160 2.22 16.56 -0.27
CA THR A 160 0.79 16.79 -0.52
C THR A 160 0.60 17.86 -1.60
N PHE A 161 -0.34 17.62 -2.52
CA PHE A 161 -0.68 18.52 -3.60
C PHE A 161 -2.16 18.41 -3.96
N THR A 162 -2.73 19.46 -4.56
CA THR A 162 -4.09 19.43 -5.09
C THR A 162 -4.07 19.22 -6.60
N LEU A 163 -4.77 18.22 -7.13
CA LEU A 163 -4.94 17.97 -8.55
C LEU A 163 -6.25 18.58 -9.09
N GLN A 164 -6.13 19.36 -10.16
CA GLN A 164 -7.25 19.88 -10.94
C GLN A 164 -7.39 19.15 -12.27
N ARG A 165 -8.60 18.68 -12.57
CA ARG A 165 -8.99 18.06 -13.85
C ARG A 165 -10.17 18.79 -14.44
N VAL A 166 -10.24 18.84 -15.77
CA VAL A 166 -11.45 19.26 -16.47
C VAL A 166 -12.31 18.02 -16.70
N HIS A 167 -13.56 18.07 -16.29
CA HIS A 167 -14.50 17.03 -16.65
C HIS A 167 -14.85 17.21 -18.13
N LYS A 168 -14.43 16.27 -18.98
CA LYS A 168 -15.06 16.12 -20.30
C LYS A 168 -16.24 15.17 -20.11
N PRO A 169 -17.50 15.61 -20.30
CA PRO A 169 -18.62 14.69 -20.27
C PRO A 169 -18.43 13.62 -21.34
N VAL A 170 -18.70 12.37 -20.98
CA VAL A 170 -18.80 11.27 -21.95
C VAL A 170 -19.96 11.62 -22.88
N ARG A 171 -19.70 11.68 -24.19
CA ARG A 171 -20.72 11.95 -25.21
C ARG A 171 -21.41 10.66 -25.63
#